data_AF-A0A3D2WK58-F1
#
_entry.id   AF-A0A3D2WK58-F1
#
_cell.length_a   1.000
_cell.length_b   1.000
_cell.length_c   1.000
_cell.angle_alpha   90.00
_cell.angle_beta   90.00
_cell.angle_gamma   90.00
#
_symmetry.space_group_name_H-M   'P 1'
#
loop_
_entity.id
_entity.type
_entity.pdbx_description
1 polymer ?
#
loop_
_entity_poly.entity_id
_entity_poly.type
_entity_poly.pdbx_seq_one_letter_code
_entity_poly.pdbx_strand_id
1 'polypeptide(L)'
;KYSRHPNYFFEWTHWIIYPLLGLAAGLYSLWIYPVLMFVFLYYFTGIPFSEKQALLSKGDNYKRYQEKTPAFFPWKPKDIET
;
A
#
# COMPACT_ATOMS: atom_id res chain seq x y z
N LYS A 1 4.77 -1.77 -11.84
CA LYS A 1 3.97 -2.87 -12.45
C LYS A 1 3.72 -3.92 -11.36
N TYR A 2 2.44 -4.13 -10.99
CA TYR A 2 1.87 -4.81 -9.81
C TYR A 2 1.44 -3.90 -8.65
N SER A 3 2.34 -3.19 -7.97
CA SER A 3 1.98 -2.14 -7.01
C SER A 3 2.97 -0.99 -7.14
N ARG A 4 2.56 0.25 -6.85
CA ARG A 4 3.48 1.40 -6.83
C ARG A 4 4.43 1.34 -5.63
N HIS A 5 4.01 0.69 -4.55
CA HIS A 5 4.80 0.51 -3.35
C HIS A 5 4.71 -0.94 -2.81
N PRO A 6 5.40 -1.89 -3.45
CA PRO A 6 5.39 -3.29 -3.00
C PRO A 6 5.92 -3.45 -1.56
N ASN A 7 6.84 -2.59 -1.13
CA ASN A 7 7.40 -2.62 0.22
C ASN A 7 6.33 -2.42 1.31
N TYR A 8 5.38 -1.50 1.10
CA TYR A 8 4.31 -1.23 2.07
C TYR A 8 3.31 -2.37 2.17
N PHE A 9 3.09 -3.10 1.07
CA PHE A 9 2.26 -4.30 1.11
C PHE A 9 2.91 -5.40 1.95
N PHE A 10 4.22 -5.63 1.82
CA PHE A 10 4.94 -6.61 2.62
C PHE A 10 5.04 -6.21 4.08
N GLU A 11 5.24 -4.92 4.37
CA GLU A 11 5.21 -4.39 5.73
C GLU A 11 3.84 -4.65 6.37
N TRP A 12 2.74 -4.27 5.70
CA TRP A 12 1.39 -4.57 6.19
C TRP A 12 1.15 -6.07 6.40
N THR A 13 1.59 -6.91 5.46
CA THR A 13 1.45 -8.37 5.56
C THR A 13 2.25 -8.93 6.75
N HIS A 14 3.44 -8.40 7.01
CA HIS A 14 4.23 -8.77 8.19
C HIS A 14 3.47 -8.48 9.49
N TRP A 15 2.74 -7.36 9.56
CA TRP A 15 1.93 -7.02 10.74
C TRP A 15 0.75 -7.96 10.98
N ILE A 16 0.32 -8.75 9.98
CA ILE A 16 -0.72 -9.79 10.14
C ILE A 16 -0.18 -11.00 10.93
N ILE A 17 1.14 -11.18 11.02
CA ILE A 17 1.76 -12.27 11.78
C ILE A 17 1.44 -12.15 13.28
N TYR A 18 1.41 -10.93 13.83
CA TYR A 18 1.12 -10.71 15.26
C TYR A 18 -0.28 -11.16 15.71
N PRO A 19 -1.38 -10.77 15.03
CA PRO A 19 -2.69 -11.33 15.36
C PRO A 19 -2.80 -12.82 15.07
N LEU A 20 -2.12 -13.35 14.03
CA LEU A 20 -2.06 -14.79 13.76
C LEU A 20 -1.46 -15.57 14.95
N LEU A 21 -0.37 -15.08 15.52
CA LEU A 21 0.21 -15.65 16.76
C LEU A 21 -0.72 -15.43 17.96
N GLY A 22 -1.38 -14.27 18.03
CA GLY A 22 -2.38 -13.92 19.03
C GLY A 22 -3.57 -14.86 19.11
N LEU A 23 -4.00 -15.42 17.98
CA LEU A 23 -5.11 -16.39 17.92
C LEU A 23 -4.83 -17.63 18.77
N ALA A 24 -3.60 -18.14 18.77
CA ALA A 24 -3.21 -19.27 19.60
C ALA A 24 -3.20 -18.95 21.10
N ALA A 25 -3.06 -17.67 21.45
CA ALA A 25 -3.07 -17.16 22.83
C ALA A 25 -4.44 -16.59 23.27
N GLY A 26 -5.47 -16.64 22.41
CA GLY A 26 -6.79 -16.06 22.69
C GLY A 26 -6.84 -14.52 22.65
N LEU A 27 -5.79 -13.86 22.14
CA LEU A 27 -5.66 -12.40 22.07
C LEU A 27 -6.18 -11.85 20.74
N TYR A 28 -7.50 -11.90 20.54
CA TYR A 28 -8.17 -11.39 19.34
C TYR A 28 -8.07 -9.86 19.17
N SER A 29 -7.74 -9.12 20.22
CA SER A 29 -7.54 -7.66 20.15
C SER A 29 -6.34 -7.25 19.28
N LEU A 30 -5.40 -8.17 19.01
CA LEU A 30 -4.21 -7.89 18.21
C LEU A 30 -4.50 -7.61 16.73
N TRP A 31 -5.73 -7.85 16.26
CA TRP A 31 -6.16 -7.45 14.92
C TRP A 31 -6.20 -5.93 14.72
N ILE A 32 -6.15 -5.13 15.79
CA ILE A 32 -6.08 -3.67 15.70
C ILE A 32 -4.78 -3.19 15.03
N TYR A 33 -3.68 -3.93 15.19
CA TYR A 33 -2.35 -3.53 14.69
C TYR A 33 -2.25 -3.52 13.16
N PRO A 34 -2.65 -4.56 12.40
CA PRO A 34 -2.64 -4.49 10.93
C PRO A 34 -3.64 -3.46 10.39
N VAL A 35 -4.73 -3.17 11.09
CA VAL A 35 -5.69 -2.13 10.69
C VAL A 35 -5.08 -0.74 10.87
N LEU A 36 -4.48 -0.46 12.03
CA LEU A 36 -3.75 0.79 12.27
C LEU A 36 -2.60 0.96 11.28
N MET A 37 -1.87 -0.11 11.00
CA MET A 37 -0.78 -0.08 10.03
C MET A 37 -1.29 0.20 8.61
N PHE A 38 -2.41 -0.39 8.20
CA PHE A 38 -3.04 -0.07 6.92
C PHE A 38 -3.41 1.41 6.81
N VAL A 39 -4.05 1.96 7.85
CA VAL A 39 -4.43 3.38 7.90
C VAL A 39 -3.18 4.27 7.86
N PHE A 40 -2.14 3.92 8.60
CA PHE A 40 -0.89 4.66 8.59
C PHE A 40 -0.26 4.65 7.20
N LEU A 41 -0.16 3.49 6.55
CA LEU A 41 0.39 3.35 5.20
C LEU A 41 -0.44 4.12 4.17
N TYR A 42 -1.76 4.04 4.24
CA TYR A 42 -2.64 4.66 3.26
C TYR A 42 -2.74 6.19 3.42
N TYR A 43 -2.84 6.69 4.65
CA TYR A 43 -3.12 8.10 4.94
C TYR A 43 -1.90 8.90 5.39
N PHE A 44 -0.97 8.29 6.13
CA PHE A 44 0.14 8.99 6.79
C PHE A 44 1.51 8.76 6.16
N THR A 45 1.76 7.60 5.55
CA THR A 45 3.08 7.34 4.95
C THR A 45 3.28 8.12 3.66
N GLY A 46 4.53 8.28 3.26
CA GLY A 46 4.97 9.14 2.16
C GLY A 46 4.52 8.73 0.75
N ILE A 47 3.47 7.94 0.57
CA ILE A 47 2.86 7.66 -0.75
C ILE A 47 2.37 8.96 -1.39
N PRO A 48 1.40 9.72 -0.83
CA PRO A 48 0.97 10.99 -1.41
C PRO A 48 2.10 12.02 -1.51
N PHE A 49 3.08 11.99 -0.61
CA PHE A 49 4.19 12.95 -0.63
C PHE A 49 5.21 12.63 -1.74
N SER A 50 5.62 11.37 -1.87
CA SER A 50 6.49 10.89 -2.93
C SER A 50 5.81 10.98 -4.30
N GLU A 51 4.50 10.68 -4.36
CA GLU A 51 3.71 10.82 -5.58
C GLU A 51 3.54 12.29 -5.98
N LYS A 52 3.32 13.21 -5.04
CA LYS A 52 3.32 14.66 -5.32
C LYS A 52 4.65 15.13 -5.87
N GLN A 53 5.77 14.67 -5.31
CA GLN A 53 7.10 15.03 -5.81
C GLN A 53 7.38 14.44 -7.19
N ALA A 54 6.93 13.21 -7.45
CA ALA A 54 7.04 12.58 -8.75
C ALA A 54 6.12 13.23 -9.81
N LEU A 55 4.93 13.69 -9.43
CA LEU A 55 4.04 14.51 -10.26
C LEU A 55 4.70 15.83 -10.64
N LEU A 56 5.36 16.51 -9.69
CA LEU A 56 6.09 17.75 -9.94
C LEU A 56 7.29 17.54 -10.87
N SER A 57 7.97 16.38 -10.76
CA SER A 57 9.15 16.05 -11.57
C SER A 57 8.82 15.53 -12.98
N LYS A 58 7.76 14.73 -13.14
CA LYS A 58 7.47 13.98 -14.37
C LYS A 58 6.14 14.36 -15.06
N GLY A 59 5.33 15.22 -14.44
CA GLY A 59 4.10 15.76 -15.02
C GLY A 59 3.11 14.68 -15.48
N ASP A 60 2.52 14.88 -16.66
CA ASP A 60 1.43 14.04 -17.20
C ASP A 60 1.80 12.58 -17.45
N ASN A 61 3.08 12.29 -17.70
CA ASN A 61 3.56 10.91 -17.85
C ASN A 61 3.42 10.10 -16.56
N TYR A 62 3.54 10.75 -15.40
CA TYR A 62 3.34 10.09 -14.10
C TYR A 62 1.86 9.94 -13.75
N LYS A 63 1.02 10.86 -14.22
CA LYS A 63 -0.44 10.82 -14.05
C LYS A 63 -1.05 9.60 -14.77
N ARG A 64 -0.65 9.35 -16.02
CA ARG A 64 -1.00 8.12 -16.76
C ARG A 64 -0.49 6.85 -16.06
N TYR A 65 0.66 6.92 -15.39
CA TYR A 65 1.20 5.78 -14.63
C TYR A 65 0.42 5.51 -13.33
N GLN A 66 -0.06 6.56 -12.64
CA GLN A 66 -0.94 6.45 -11.48
C GLN A 66 -2.29 5.80 -11.84
N GLU A 67 -2.84 6.08 -13.02
CA GLU A 67 -4.11 5.49 -13.47
C GLU A 67 -3.98 4.00 -13.82
N LYS A 68 -2.83 3.57 -14.35
CA LYS A 68 -2.59 2.15 -14.70
C LYS A 68 -2.22 1.26 -13.51
N THR A 69 -1.57 1.80 -12.49
CA THR A 69 -0.95 0.98 -11.42
C THR A 69 -1.61 1.25 -10.07
N PRO A 70 -2.14 0.23 -9.36
CA PRO A 70 -2.70 0.41 -8.02
C PRO A 70 -1.63 0.86 -7.01
N ALA A 71 -2.05 1.67 -6.03
CA ALA A 71 -1.15 2.29 -5.04
C ALA A 71 -0.58 1.28 -4.03
N PHE A 72 -1.42 0.37 -3.55
CA PHE A 72 -1.13 -0.47 -2.39
C PHE A 72 -1.22 -1.96 -2.69
N PHE A 73 -2.38 -2.45 -3.14
CA PHE A 73 -2.56 -3.85 -3.44
C PHE A 73 -1.80 -4.26 -4.71
N PRO A 74 -1.00 -5.35 -4.69
CA PRO A 74 -0.35 -5.87 -5.89
C PRO A 74 -1.38 -6.48 -6.83
N TRP A 75 -2.08 -5.63 -7.57
CA TRP A 75 -3.08 -6.02 -8.56
C TRP A 75 -2.49 -5.92 -9.98
N LYS A 76 -2.98 -6.74 -10.91
CA LYS A 76 -2.55 -6.62 -12.31
C LYS A 76 -2.85 -5.19 -12.81
N PRO A 77 -1.87 -4.48 -13.39
CA PRO A 77 -2.09 -3.13 -13.90
C PRO A 77 -3.19 -3.16 -14.96
N LYS A 78 -4.08 -2.15 -14.96
CA LYS A 78 -5.11 -2.02 -15.98
C LYS A 78 -4.44 -1.64 -17.30
N ASP A 79 -4.64 -2.45 -18.33
CA ASP A 79 -4.30 -2.07 -19.70
C ASP A 79 -5.29 -1.00 -20.16
N ILE A 80 -4.91 0.27 -19.96
CA ILE A 80 -5.53 1.37 -20.70
C ILE A 80 -4.89 1.30 -22.09
N GLU A 81 -5.67 0.81 -23.07
CA GLU A 81 -5.33 0.85 -24.49
C GLU A 81 -4.98 2.28 -24.92
N THR A 82 -4.08 2.33 -25.89
CA THR A 82 -3.28 3.45 -26.40
C THR A 82 -4.02 4.74 -26.73
#